data_AF-A0A3S2AHA2-F1
#
_entry.id   AF-A0A3S2AHA2-F1
#
_cell.length_a   1.000
_cell.length_b   1.000
_cell.length_c   1.000
_cell.angle_alpha   90.00
_cell.angle_beta   90.00
_cell.angle_gamma   90.00
#
_symmetry.space_group_name_H-M   'P 1'
#
loop_
_entity.id
_entity.type
_entity.pdbx_description
1 polymer ?
#
loop_
_entity_poly.entity_id
_entity_poly.type
_entity_poly.pdbx_seq_one_letter_code
_entity_poly.pdbx_strand_id
1 'polypeptide(L)'
;MPKFRFETIDSDRTTISEEELASVDLASPRAIEKAHAVLLAHRSVDQTASITKVYDEAGYLVATVNFSDVMRDESRRQPISDPSPEEPGVIRSG
;
A
#
# COMPACT_ATOMS: atom_id res chain seq x y z
N MET A 1 -10.23 -5.88 -22.01
CA MET A 1 -10.42 -6.26 -20.59
C MET A 1 -11.19 -5.12 -19.92
N PRO A 2 -11.95 -5.31 -18.82
CA PRO A 2 -12.63 -4.17 -18.19
C PRO A 2 -11.62 -3.11 -17.73
N LYS A 3 -11.91 -1.85 -18.04
CA LYS A 3 -11.09 -0.70 -17.65
C LYS A 3 -11.55 -0.18 -16.28
N PHE A 4 -10.59 0.14 -15.43
CA PHE A 4 -10.83 0.67 -14.10
C PHE A 4 -10.09 1.98 -13.92
N ARG A 5 -10.74 2.95 -13.28
CA ARG A 5 -10.17 4.24 -12.92
C ARG A 5 -9.82 4.24 -11.44
N PHE A 6 -8.54 4.36 -11.14
CA PHE A 6 -7.99 4.51 -9.81
C PHE A 6 -7.81 6.00 -9.52
N GLU A 7 -8.48 6.48 -8.49
CA GLU A 7 -8.43 7.85 -8.03
C GLU A 7 -7.86 7.87 -6.62
N THR A 8 -6.61 8.29 -6.49
CA THR A 8 -5.93 8.45 -5.20
C THR A 8 -6.01 9.92 -4.79
N ILE A 9 -6.63 10.18 -3.66
CA ILE A 9 -6.78 11.50 -3.06
C ILE A 9 -5.86 11.54 -1.85
N ASP A 10 -4.89 12.44 -1.89
CA ASP A 10 -3.89 12.67 -0.83
C ASP A 10 -3.92 14.14 -0.45
N SER A 11 -4.30 14.50 0.78
CA SER A 11 -4.32 15.85 1.40
C SER A 11 -4.76 17.05 0.55
N ASP A 12 -4.09 17.37 -0.55
CA ASP A 12 -4.41 18.45 -1.51
C ASP A 12 -4.29 18.03 -3.00
N ARG A 13 -3.87 16.79 -3.29
CA ARG A 13 -3.59 16.27 -4.63
C ARG A 13 -4.46 15.06 -4.95
N THR A 14 -5.11 15.12 -6.10
CA THR A 14 -5.78 13.95 -6.71
C THR A 14 -4.94 13.42 -7.86
N THR A 15 -4.56 12.14 -7.78
CA THR A 15 -3.89 11.43 -8.87
C THR A 15 -4.86 10.41 -9.46
N ILE A 16 -5.05 10.47 -10.77
CA ILE A 16 -5.91 9.55 -11.50
C ILE A 16 -5.05 8.67 -12.38
N SER A 17 -5.36 7.37 -12.42
CA SER A 17 -4.75 6.42 -13.34
C SER A 17 -5.82 5.46 -13.83
N GLU A 18 -5.74 5.05 -15.08
CA GLU A 18 -6.64 4.04 -15.63
C GLU A 18 -5.85 2.78 -15.96
N GLU A 19 -6.43 1.61 -15.70
CA GLU A 19 -5.80 0.32 -15.97
C GLU A 19 -6.84 -0.72 -16.37
N GLU A 20 -6.49 -1.57 -17.34
CA GLU A 20 -7.31 -2.73 -17.69
C GLU A 20 -6.98 -3.91 -16.78
N LEU A 21 -8.00 -4.47 -16.12
CA LEU A 21 -7.84 -5.66 -15.29
C LEU A 21 -8.62 -6.83 -15.87
N ALA A 22 -8.19 -8.05 -15.57
CA ALA A 22 -8.87 -9.24 -16.05
C ALA A 22 -10.29 -9.39 -15.48
N SER A 23 -10.56 -8.88 -14.27
CA SER A 23 -11.85 -8.98 -13.57
C SER A 23 -11.99 -7.94 -12.47
N VAL A 24 -13.23 -7.68 -12.03
CA VAL A 24 -13.54 -6.74 -10.93
C VAL A 24 -12.93 -7.17 -9.59
N ASP A 25 -12.79 -8.48 -9.36
CA ASP A 25 -12.18 -9.03 -8.15
C ASP A 25 -10.71 -8.59 -7.97
N LEU A 26 -10.05 -8.19 -9.05
CA LEU A 26 -8.67 -7.67 -9.02
C LEU A 26 -8.60 -6.18 -8.72
N ALA A 27 -9.71 -5.44 -8.78
CA ALA A 27 -9.73 -3.99 -8.57
C ALA A 27 -9.27 -3.61 -7.15
N SER A 28 -9.75 -4.35 -6.15
CA SER A 28 -9.39 -4.13 -4.74
C SER A 28 -7.92 -4.45 -4.44
N PRO A 29 -7.38 -5.67 -4.72
CA PRO A 29 -5.97 -5.95 -4.47
C PRO A 29 -5.05 -5.03 -5.27
N ARG A 30 -5.43 -4.65 -6.49
CA ARG A 30 -4.66 -3.68 -7.28
C ARG A 30 -4.63 -2.28 -6.68
N ALA A 31 -5.73 -1.84 -6.09
CA ALA A 31 -5.79 -0.56 -5.38
C ALA A 31 -4.91 -0.56 -4.12
N ILE A 32 -4.84 -1.69 -3.42
CA ILE A 32 -3.92 -1.88 -2.28
C ILE A 32 -2.48 -1.77 -2.75
N GLU A 33 -2.08 -2.47 -3.82
CA GLU A 33 -0.73 -2.37 -4.40
C GLU A 33 -0.36 -0.93 -4.75
N LYS A 34 -1.29 -0.19 -5.38
CA LYS A 34 -1.09 1.23 -5.71
C LYS A 34 -0.93 2.09 -4.46
N ALA A 35 -1.74 1.85 -3.42
CA ALA A 35 -1.60 2.55 -2.15
C ALA A 35 -0.21 2.33 -1.53
N HIS A 36 0.28 1.07 -1.51
CA HIS A 36 1.65 0.78 -1.06
C HIS A 36 2.71 1.52 -1.88
N ALA A 37 2.59 1.55 -3.21
CA ALA A 37 3.54 2.26 -4.05
C ALA A 37 3.61 3.77 -3.73
N VAL A 38 2.46 4.39 -3.46
CA VAL A 38 2.39 5.81 -3.07
C VAL A 38 2.97 6.03 -1.67
N LEU A 39 2.64 5.14 -0.72
CA LEU A 39 3.20 5.14 0.64
C LEU A 39 4.73 5.09 0.63
N LEU A 40 5.29 4.18 -0.16
CA LEU A 40 6.74 4.00 -0.33
C LEU A 40 7.40 5.24 -0.97
N ALA A 41 6.75 5.84 -1.96
CA ALA A 41 7.26 7.03 -2.64
C ALA A 41 7.26 8.29 -1.76
N HIS A 42 6.32 8.41 -0.82
CA HIS A 42 6.11 9.61 -0.01
C HIS A 42 6.22 9.36 1.51
N ARG A 43 7.24 8.58 1.92
CA ARG A 43 7.46 8.15 3.32
C ARG A 43 7.49 9.26 4.38
N SER A 44 7.64 10.53 3.98
CA SER A 44 7.74 11.70 4.86
C SER A 44 6.46 12.55 4.95
N VAL A 45 5.38 12.18 4.24
CA VAL A 45 4.10 12.91 4.25
C VAL A 45 3.07 12.11 5.04
N ASP A 46 2.26 12.81 5.86
CA ASP A 46 1.12 12.23 6.57
C ASP A 46 0.03 11.76 5.59
N GLN A 47 0.17 10.54 5.09
CA GLN A 47 -0.75 9.92 4.13
C GLN A 47 -1.88 9.14 4.81
N THR A 48 -2.06 9.30 6.13
CA THR A 48 -3.07 8.55 6.90
C THR A 48 -4.50 8.90 6.48
N ALA A 49 -4.73 10.13 6.02
CA ALA A 49 -6.00 10.61 5.48
C ALA A 49 -6.22 10.25 4.00
N SER A 50 -5.23 9.63 3.34
CA SER A 50 -5.25 9.38 1.91
C SER A 50 -6.10 8.15 1.57
N ILE A 51 -6.77 8.20 0.42
CA ILE A 51 -7.74 7.19 0.00
C ILE A 51 -7.61 6.93 -1.50
N THR A 52 -7.66 5.66 -1.89
CA THR A 52 -7.80 5.24 -3.28
C THR A 52 -9.21 4.72 -3.51
N LYS A 53 -9.92 5.35 -4.45
CA LYS A 53 -11.22 4.91 -4.95
C LYS A 53 -11.02 4.25 -6.32
N VAL A 54 -11.74 3.15 -6.56
CA VAL A 54 -11.70 2.46 -7.86
C VAL A 54 -13.09 2.49 -8.48
N TYR A 55 -13.15 2.99 -9.70
CA TYR A 55 -14.36 3.04 -10.50
C TYR A 55 -14.25 2.08 -11.66
N ASP A 56 -15.34 1.41 -12.02
CA ASP A 56 -15.43 0.68 -13.28
C ASP A 56 -15.61 1.63 -14.48
N GLU A 57 -15.69 1.06 -15.68
CA GLU A 57 -15.87 1.80 -16.93
C GLU A 57 -17.19 2.60 -16.98
N ALA A 58 -18.22 2.13 -16.30
CA ALA A 58 -19.51 2.81 -16.20
C ALA A 58 -19.51 3.93 -15.12
N GLY A 59 -18.42 4.06 -14.37
CA GLY A 59 -18.25 5.06 -13.31
C GLY A 59 -18.78 4.61 -11.96
N TYR A 60 -19.13 3.33 -11.77
CA TYR A 60 -19.55 2.82 -10.47
C TYR A 60 -18.33 2.59 -9.57
N LEU A 61 -18.43 3.03 -8.31
CA LEU A 61 -17.42 2.77 -7.30
C LEU A 61 -17.44 1.27 -6.94
N VAL A 62 -16.38 0.55 -7.29
CA VAL A 62 -16.25 -0.91 -7.07
C VAL A 62 -15.33 -1.26 -5.91
N ALA A 63 -14.40 -0.37 -5.54
CA ALA A 63 -13.54 -0.57 -4.37
C ALA A 63 -13.11 0.75 -3.74
N THR A 64 -12.78 0.71 -2.45
CA THR A 64 -12.24 1.85 -1.70
C THR A 64 -11.19 1.34 -0.73
N VAL A 65 -10.01 1.94 -0.77
CA VAL A 65 -8.85 1.56 0.04
C VAL A 65 -8.37 2.79 0.81
N ASN A 66 -8.36 2.70 2.13
CA ASN A 66 -7.84 3.75 3.01
C ASN A 66 -6.38 3.45 3.32
N PHE A 67 -5.51 4.45 3.20
CA PHE A 67 -4.07 4.27 3.42
C PHE A 67 -3.75 3.92 4.89
N SER A 68 -4.55 4.43 5.84
CA SER A 68 -4.45 4.01 7.24
C SER A 68 -4.62 2.50 7.45
N ASP A 69 -5.48 1.84 6.66
CA ASP A 69 -5.68 0.39 6.76
C ASP A 69 -4.49 -0.36 6.17
N VAL A 70 -3.99 0.11 5.02
CA VAL A 70 -2.81 -0.44 4.34
C VAL A 70 -1.55 -0.33 5.22
N MET A 71 -1.29 0.82 5.83
CA MET A 71 -0.17 1.01 6.76
C MET A 71 -0.26 0.10 7.99
N ARG A 72 -1.47 -0.11 8.52
CA ARG A 72 -1.70 -1.01 9.67
C ARG A 72 -1.41 -2.46 9.29
N ASP A 73 -1.81 -2.85 8.08
CA ASP A 73 -1.55 -4.19 7.56
C ASP A 73 -0.05 -4.43 7.29
N GLU A 74 0.68 -3.43 6.78
CA GLU A 74 2.15 -3.49 6.69
C GLU A 74 2.82 -3.64 8.04
N SER A 75 2.37 -2.89 9.04
CA SER A 75 2.91 -2.97 10.41
C SER A 75 2.70 -4.36 11.02
N ARG A 76 1.64 -5.07 10.61
CA ARG A 76 1.37 -6.46 11.00
C ARG A 76 2.18 -7.48 10.19
N ARG A 77 2.54 -7.15 8.94
CA ARG A 77 3.34 -7.99 8.04
C ARG A 77 4.84 -7.79 8.21
N GLN A 78 5.30 -6.71 8.84
CA GLN A 78 6.69 -6.56 9.26
C GLN A 78 7.01 -7.67 10.27
N PRO A 79 7.91 -8.61 9.95
CA PRO A 79 8.47 -9.46 10.97
C PRO A 79 9.20 -8.55 11.94
N ILE A 80 8.99 -8.77 13.23
CA ILE A 80 9.88 -8.31 14.27
C ILE A 80 11.25 -8.84 13.85
N SER A 81 12.08 -7.97 13.28
CA SER A 81 13.50 -8.24 13.12
C SER A 81 14.04 -8.17 14.53
N ASP A 82 14.01 -9.30 15.22
CA ASP A 82 14.72 -9.43 16.49
C ASP A 82 16.21 -9.21 16.19
N PRO A 83 16.87 -8.24 16.84
CA PRO A 83 18.25 -7.91 16.54
C PRO A 83 19.15 -9.04 17.01
N SER A 84 20.06 -9.52 16.15
CA SER A 84 21.23 -10.26 16.63
C SER A 84 21.97 -9.39 17.66
N PRO A 85 22.32 -9.90 18.85
CA PRO A 85 23.50 -9.44 19.54
C PRO A 85 24.65 -10.31 19.07
N GLU A 86 25.57 -9.69 18.33
CA GLU A 86 26.96 -10.10 18.35
C GLU A 86 27.42 -10.05 19.82
N GLU A 87 27.76 -11.18 20.44
CA GLU A 87 28.58 -11.18 21.65
C GLU A 87 30.05 -11.35 21.21
N PRO A 88 30.88 -10.28 21.19
CA PRO A 88 32.31 -10.40 21.04
C PRO A 88 32.93 -10.84 22.38
N GLY A 89 32.90 -12.13 22.66
CA GLY A 89 33.45 -12.73 23.88
C GLY A 89 34.54 -13.75 23.60
N VAL A 90 35.79 -13.28 23.49
CA VAL A 90 36.99 -14.15 23.53
C VAL A 90 37.10 -14.80 24.91
N ILE A 91 37.15 -16.13 25.00
CA ILE A 91 38.01 -16.83 25.97
C ILE A 91 38.64 -18.12 25.38
N ARG A 92 39.96 -18.00 25.17
CA ARG A 92 41.08 -18.96 25.27
C ARG A 92 40.82 -20.48 25.40
N SER A 93 41.58 -21.18 24.56
CA SER A 93 42.29 -22.46 24.71
C SER A 93 42.30 -23.15 26.09
N GLY A 94 42.08 -24.47 26.05
CA GLY A 94 42.43 -25.47 27.06
C GLY A 94 42.27 -26.87 26.48
#